data_AF-A0A0G2I441-F1
#
_entry.id   AF-A0A0G2I441-F1
#
_cell.length_a   1.000
_cell.length_b   1.000
_cell.length_c   1.000
_cell.angle_alpha   90.00
_cell.angle_beta   90.00
_cell.angle_gamma   90.00
#
_symmetry.space_group_name_H-M   'P 1'
#
loop_
_entity.id
_entity.type
_entity.pdbx_description
1 polymer ?
#
loop_
_entity_poly.entity_id
_entity_poly.type
_entity_poly.pdbx_seq_one_letter_code
_entity_poly.pdbx_strand_id
1 'polypeptide(L)'
;MAPSAQAHKRSHSLLLLQKLLNLRDNASPLTLVLDTLEQGATPVLQEHLTAFLSSLLTHPSISLVATYHADVPLALSPAALSEYEPHPLTVLNHLATAVLRVTSLHQAAERRRARDRSLPEPAWGLAEGREGVLVGVKGPVGAGVVVEMELRRRSGRAVVERFVLAPQGSAAGALSLLSDHPLFSAPPGPDDDQGDDEDLAETTFNLGLTEKQRKDRDGIVLPYFDAQKDIGGGEGGRILYEMGREDDFDDEEDEI
;
A
#
# COMPACT_ATOMS: atom_id res chain seq x y z
N MET A 1 1.60 -6.05 32.70
CA MET A 1 1.36 -4.93 31.76
C MET A 1 1.05 -5.54 30.40
N ALA A 2 -0.11 -5.22 29.81
CA ALA A 2 -0.45 -5.69 28.48
C ALA A 2 0.48 -5.01 27.45
N PRO A 3 0.94 -5.70 26.40
CA PRO A 3 1.71 -5.07 25.33
C PRO A 3 0.83 -4.02 24.62
N SER A 4 1.39 -2.87 24.28
CA SER A 4 0.69 -1.83 23.52
C SER A 4 0.23 -2.36 22.16
N ALA A 5 -0.86 -1.81 21.61
CA ALA A 5 -1.42 -2.25 20.33
C ALA A 5 -0.38 -2.25 19.18
N GLN A 6 0.55 -1.29 19.22
CA GLN A 6 1.67 -1.18 18.29
C GLN A 6 2.64 -2.38 18.39
N ALA A 7 2.96 -2.84 19.60
CA ALA A 7 3.83 -4.00 19.81
C ALA A 7 3.17 -5.31 19.33
N HIS A 8 1.85 -5.43 19.47
CA HIS A 8 1.10 -6.56 18.93
C HIS A 8 1.06 -6.54 17.39
N LYS A 9 0.81 -5.37 16.76
CA LYS A 9 0.84 -5.21 15.30
C LYS A 9 2.23 -5.55 14.72
N ARG A 10 3.29 -5.08 15.38
CA ARG A 10 4.69 -5.36 15.01
C ARG A 10 5.04 -6.84 15.08
N SER A 11 4.71 -7.51 16.20
CA SER A 11 5.00 -8.95 16.33
C SER A 11 4.21 -9.76 15.30
N HIS A 12 2.96 -9.39 15.04
CA HIS A 12 2.14 -10.01 14.00
C HIS A 12 2.71 -9.84 12.59
N SER A 13 3.16 -8.64 12.19
CA SER A 13 3.73 -8.41 10.86
C SER A 13 5.05 -9.16 10.64
N LEU A 14 5.93 -9.18 11.65
CA LEU A 14 7.17 -9.97 11.60
C LEU A 14 6.89 -11.47 11.52
N LEU A 15 5.92 -11.98 12.29
CA LEU A 15 5.50 -13.37 12.22
C LEU A 15 4.89 -13.72 10.85
N LEU A 16 4.15 -12.81 10.21
CA LEU A 16 3.62 -13.03 8.87
C LEU A 16 4.75 -13.21 7.84
N LEU A 17 5.72 -12.30 7.82
CA LEU A 17 6.85 -12.43 6.91
C LEU A 17 7.69 -13.67 7.25
N GLN A 18 7.89 -13.96 8.53
CA GLN A 18 8.59 -15.17 8.95
C GLN A 18 7.85 -16.44 8.50
N LYS A 19 6.52 -16.48 8.56
CA LYS A 19 5.71 -17.62 8.07
C LYS A 19 5.76 -17.76 6.55
N LEU A 20 5.82 -16.64 5.84
CA LEU A 20 5.99 -16.64 4.38
C LEU A 20 7.35 -17.25 4.00
N LEU A 21 8.42 -16.86 4.71
CA LEU A 21 9.78 -17.31 4.42
C LEU A 21 10.10 -18.70 5.00
N ASN A 22 9.57 -19.04 6.19
CA ASN A 22 9.72 -20.36 6.79
C ASN A 22 8.57 -21.25 6.34
N LEU A 23 8.84 -22.01 5.29
CA LEU A 23 7.93 -23.03 4.77
C LEU A 23 7.67 -24.19 5.76
N ARG A 24 8.23 -24.22 6.97
CA ARG A 24 8.20 -25.39 7.89
C ARG A 24 6.82 -25.97 8.19
N ASP A 25 5.79 -25.14 8.32
CA ASP A 25 4.46 -25.59 8.78
C ASP A 25 3.52 -26.00 7.64
N ASN A 26 3.85 -25.67 6.38
CA ASN A 26 3.11 -26.04 5.17
C ASN A 26 4.08 -26.19 3.99
N ALA A 27 5.22 -26.86 4.20
CA ALA A 27 6.25 -26.96 3.17
C ALA A 27 5.67 -27.78 2.03
N SER A 28 5.48 -27.11 0.90
CA SER A 28 5.29 -27.81 -0.35
C SER A 28 6.52 -28.73 -0.52
N PRO A 29 6.36 -30.05 -0.67
CA PRO A 29 7.48 -30.98 -0.81
C PRO A 29 8.42 -30.62 -1.97
N LEU A 30 7.97 -29.80 -2.91
CA LEU A 30 8.76 -29.20 -3.96
C LEU A 30 8.67 -27.66 -3.90
N THR A 31 9.80 -26.98 -3.85
CA THR A 31 9.90 -25.52 -4.08
C THR A 31 10.67 -25.29 -5.37
N LEU A 32 10.05 -24.63 -6.33
CA LEU A 32 10.64 -24.31 -7.62
C LEU A 32 11.07 -22.84 -7.60
N VAL A 33 12.36 -22.59 -7.88
CA VAL A 33 12.95 -21.25 -7.89
C VAL A 33 13.33 -20.89 -9.33
N LEU A 34 12.76 -19.81 -9.86
CA LEU A 34 13.08 -19.23 -11.16
C LEU A 34 13.83 -17.91 -10.95
N ASP A 35 15.12 -17.89 -11.33
CA ASP A 35 16.02 -16.75 -11.11
C ASP A 35 15.70 -15.54 -12.00
N THR A 36 15.23 -15.79 -13.22
CA THR A 36 14.84 -14.73 -14.18
C THR A 36 13.68 -15.23 -15.00
N LEU A 37 12.58 -14.48 -15.04
CA LEU A 37 11.48 -14.74 -15.97
C LEU A 37 11.78 -14.20 -17.38
N GLU A 38 12.59 -13.16 -17.51
CA GLU A 38 12.71 -12.36 -18.75
C GLU A 38 13.62 -12.95 -19.82
N GLN A 39 14.77 -13.52 -19.45
CA GLN A 39 15.90 -13.75 -20.38
C GLN A 39 15.72 -14.89 -21.41
N GLY A 40 14.84 -15.86 -21.18
CA GLY A 40 14.71 -17.04 -22.06
C GLY A 40 13.30 -17.29 -22.62
N ALA A 41 12.30 -16.60 -22.09
CA ALA A 41 10.90 -16.93 -22.30
C ALA A 41 10.06 -15.76 -22.82
N THR A 42 10.66 -14.64 -23.29
CA THR A 42 9.91 -13.45 -23.72
C THR A 42 8.68 -13.75 -24.60
N PRO A 43 8.75 -14.55 -25.69
CA PRO A 43 7.56 -14.88 -26.47
C PRO A 43 6.57 -15.80 -25.73
N VAL A 44 7.06 -16.67 -24.85
CA VAL A 44 6.23 -17.59 -24.03
C VAL A 44 5.53 -16.83 -22.90
N LEU A 45 6.19 -15.84 -22.30
CA LEU A 45 5.62 -14.93 -21.30
C LEU A 45 4.58 -13.98 -21.91
N GLN A 46 4.67 -13.67 -23.20
CA GLN A 46 3.66 -12.87 -23.88
C GLN A 46 2.40 -13.71 -24.10
N GLU A 47 2.51 -14.80 -24.86
CA GLU A 47 1.31 -15.50 -25.33
C GLU A 47 0.79 -16.60 -24.38
N HIS A 48 1.67 -17.18 -23.55
CA HIS A 48 1.38 -18.43 -22.83
C HIS A 48 1.71 -18.37 -21.34
N LEU A 49 1.89 -17.18 -20.76
CA LEU A 49 2.30 -17.04 -19.35
C LEU A 49 1.35 -17.76 -18.38
N THR A 50 0.05 -17.53 -18.51
CA THR A 50 -0.98 -18.12 -17.66
C THR A 50 -1.00 -19.64 -17.80
N ALA A 51 -0.93 -20.15 -19.03
CA ALA A 51 -0.87 -21.57 -19.33
C ALA A 51 0.41 -22.23 -18.77
N PHE A 52 1.56 -21.56 -18.93
CA PHE A 52 2.84 -22.01 -18.40
C PHE A 52 2.82 -22.10 -16.87
N LEU A 53 2.39 -21.04 -16.17
CA LEU A 53 2.28 -21.05 -14.71
C LEU A 53 1.28 -22.11 -14.23
N SER A 54 0.16 -22.28 -14.93
CA SER A 54 -0.83 -23.32 -14.60
C SER A 54 -0.26 -24.74 -14.79
N SER A 55 0.60 -24.95 -15.81
CA SER A 55 1.26 -26.23 -16.03
C SER A 55 2.28 -26.57 -14.93
N LEU A 56 2.97 -25.56 -14.40
CA LEU A 56 3.91 -25.72 -13.29
C LEU A 56 3.20 -25.95 -11.95
N LEU A 57 2.02 -25.36 -11.77
CA LEU A 57 1.21 -25.46 -10.55
C LEU A 57 0.14 -26.56 -10.64
N THR A 58 0.42 -27.63 -11.37
CA THR A 58 -0.48 -28.77 -11.57
C THR A 58 -0.78 -29.53 -10.28
N HIS A 59 0.09 -29.43 -9.27
CA HIS A 59 -0.08 -30.12 -7.99
C HIS A 59 -0.03 -29.12 -6.82
N PRO A 60 -0.92 -29.25 -5.80
CA PRO A 60 -0.97 -28.32 -4.66
C PRO A 60 0.27 -28.36 -3.76
N SER A 61 1.19 -29.27 -4.04
CA SER A 61 2.41 -29.51 -3.28
C SER A 61 3.64 -28.82 -3.88
N ILE A 62 3.44 -27.90 -4.83
CA ILE A 62 4.49 -27.14 -5.49
C ILE A 62 4.36 -25.67 -5.08
N SER A 63 5.43 -25.09 -4.54
CA SER A 63 5.55 -23.65 -4.31
C SER A 63 6.47 -23.06 -5.36
N LEU A 64 6.07 -21.95 -5.97
CA LEU A 64 6.84 -21.26 -7.01
C LEU A 64 7.36 -19.93 -6.45
N VAL A 65 8.67 -19.74 -6.51
CA VAL A 65 9.34 -18.46 -6.27
C VAL A 65 9.97 -18.03 -7.58
N ALA A 66 9.53 -16.90 -8.11
CA ALA A 66 10.04 -16.37 -9.36
C ALA A 66 10.51 -14.92 -9.18
N THR A 67 11.62 -14.58 -9.81
CA THR A 67 12.20 -13.25 -9.78
C THR A 67 11.95 -12.56 -11.12
N TYR A 68 11.44 -11.33 -11.03
CA TYR A 68 11.19 -10.43 -12.15
C TYR A 68 12.06 -9.18 -11.99
N HIS A 69 12.89 -8.88 -12.99
CA HIS A 69 13.76 -7.72 -13.05
C HIS A 69 13.05 -6.54 -13.73
N ALA A 70 12.57 -5.59 -12.92
CA ALA A 70 11.93 -4.37 -13.42
C ALA A 70 12.85 -3.48 -14.28
N ASP A 71 14.17 -3.63 -14.13
CA ASP A 71 15.18 -2.83 -14.84
C ASP A 71 15.62 -3.46 -16.18
N VAL A 72 15.08 -4.61 -16.56
CA VAL A 72 15.35 -5.27 -17.84
C VAL A 72 14.15 -5.06 -18.76
N PRO A 73 14.24 -4.19 -19.77
CA PRO A 73 13.13 -3.96 -20.68
C PRO A 73 12.86 -5.24 -21.49
N LEU A 74 11.59 -5.63 -21.55
CA LEU A 74 11.17 -6.71 -22.43
C LEU A 74 11.22 -6.22 -23.88
N ALA A 75 11.92 -6.96 -24.74
CA ALA A 75 11.90 -6.73 -26.19
C ALA A 75 10.57 -7.22 -26.76
N LEU A 76 9.50 -6.46 -26.51
CA LEU A 76 8.15 -6.79 -26.99
C LEU A 76 8.11 -6.49 -28.50
N SER A 77 7.80 -7.51 -29.31
CA SER A 77 7.57 -7.29 -30.73
C SER A 77 6.34 -6.38 -30.92
N PRO A 78 6.43 -5.28 -31.68
CA PRO A 78 5.31 -4.37 -31.89
C PRO A 78 4.12 -5.02 -32.62
N ALA A 79 4.33 -6.14 -33.31
CA ALA A 79 3.27 -6.93 -33.93
C ALA A 79 2.51 -7.84 -32.95
N ALA A 80 3.08 -8.10 -31.76
CA ALA A 80 2.51 -8.97 -30.74
C ALA A 80 1.79 -8.20 -29.61
N LEU A 81 1.85 -6.87 -29.61
CA LEU A 81 1.14 -6.04 -28.63
C LEU A 81 -0.26 -5.73 -29.15
N SER A 82 -1.23 -6.58 -28.79
CA SER A 82 -2.62 -6.16 -28.83
C SER A 82 -2.81 -5.01 -27.83
N GLU A 83 -3.45 -3.92 -28.23
CA GLU A 83 -3.68 -2.74 -27.37
C GLU A 83 -4.45 -3.07 -26.08
N TYR A 84 -5.16 -4.20 -26.07
CA TYR A 84 -5.94 -4.69 -24.95
C TYR A 84 -5.20 -5.71 -24.08
N GLU A 85 -3.99 -6.13 -24.47
CA GLU A 85 -3.25 -7.13 -23.73
C GLU A 85 -2.47 -6.48 -22.57
N PRO A 86 -2.71 -6.90 -21.32
CA PRO A 86 -2.02 -6.34 -20.18
C PRO A 86 -0.53 -6.70 -20.23
N HIS A 87 0.31 -5.76 -19.81
CA HIS A 87 1.74 -6.01 -19.67
C HIS A 87 2.02 -7.26 -18.79
N PRO A 88 3.03 -8.10 -19.12
CA PRO A 88 3.30 -9.34 -18.38
C PRO A 88 3.47 -9.14 -16.87
N LEU A 89 4.10 -8.04 -16.45
CA LEU A 89 4.22 -7.67 -15.03
C LEU A 89 2.85 -7.49 -14.35
N THR A 90 1.87 -6.94 -15.05
CA THR A 90 0.50 -6.77 -14.56
C THR A 90 -0.17 -8.13 -14.35
N VAL A 91 0.00 -9.06 -15.30
CA VAL A 91 -0.51 -10.43 -15.19
C VAL A 91 0.17 -11.17 -14.04
N LEU A 92 1.49 -11.08 -13.91
CA LEU A 92 2.25 -11.68 -12.81
C LEU A 92 1.79 -11.14 -11.45
N ASN A 93 1.65 -9.82 -11.31
CA ASN A 93 1.12 -9.22 -10.09
C ASN A 93 -0.33 -9.64 -9.80
N HIS A 94 -1.13 -9.91 -10.83
CA HIS A 94 -2.49 -10.39 -10.66
C HIS A 94 -2.51 -11.85 -10.17
N LEU A 95 -1.67 -12.73 -10.74
CA LEU A 95 -1.62 -14.15 -10.39
C LEU A 95 -0.86 -14.44 -9.08
N ALA A 96 0.07 -13.57 -8.69
CA ALA A 96 0.88 -13.76 -7.50
C ALA A 96 0.03 -13.77 -6.22
N THR A 97 0.32 -14.73 -5.34
CA THR A 97 -0.26 -14.83 -3.99
C THR A 97 0.48 -13.94 -2.99
N ALA A 98 1.79 -13.77 -3.20
CA ALA A 98 2.63 -12.84 -2.47
C ALA A 98 3.58 -12.13 -3.45
N VAL A 99 3.70 -10.82 -3.30
CA VAL A 99 4.63 -9.99 -4.08
C VAL A 99 5.64 -9.40 -3.11
N LEU A 100 6.92 -9.63 -3.37
CA LEU A 100 8.03 -9.06 -2.62
C LEU A 100 8.76 -8.08 -3.53
N ARG A 101 8.59 -6.78 -3.28
CA ARG A 101 9.30 -5.72 -3.99
C ARG A 101 10.54 -5.34 -3.22
N VAL A 102 11.67 -5.44 -3.91
CA VAL A 102 12.98 -5.24 -3.31
C VAL A 102 13.54 -3.91 -3.79
N THR A 103 13.87 -3.02 -2.86
CA THR A 103 14.50 -1.73 -3.14
C THR A 103 15.70 -1.52 -2.23
N SER A 104 16.66 -0.69 -2.64
CA SER A 104 17.79 -0.40 -1.75
C SER A 104 17.35 0.55 -0.62
N LEU A 105 17.90 0.34 0.59
CA LEU A 105 17.62 1.21 1.74
C LEU A 105 18.04 2.67 1.47
N HIS A 106 19.14 2.85 0.75
CA HIS A 106 19.61 4.18 0.35
C HIS A 106 18.59 4.91 -0.54
N GLN A 107 18.11 4.26 -1.60
CA GLN A 107 17.11 4.85 -2.48
C GLN A 107 15.82 5.16 -1.74
N ALA A 108 15.36 4.26 -0.86
CA ALA A 108 14.18 4.50 -0.04
C ALA A 108 14.36 5.69 0.91
N ALA A 109 15.55 5.85 1.51
CA ALA A 109 15.87 6.98 2.38
C ALA A 109 15.93 8.30 1.61
N GLU A 110 16.51 8.33 0.41
CA GLU A 110 16.55 9.52 -0.44
C GLU A 110 15.16 9.94 -0.93
N ARG A 111 14.30 8.98 -1.32
CA ARG A 111 12.90 9.29 -1.65
C ARG A 111 12.16 9.90 -0.47
N ARG A 112 12.35 9.34 0.74
CA ARG A 112 11.76 9.92 1.95
C ARG A 112 12.28 11.33 2.22
N ARG A 113 13.59 11.55 2.16
CA ARG A 113 14.20 12.89 2.35
C ARG A 113 13.67 13.91 1.35
N ALA A 114 13.46 13.51 0.09
CA ALA A 114 12.84 14.35 -0.91
C ALA A 114 11.39 14.68 -0.52
N ARG A 115 10.59 13.68 -0.14
CA ARG A 115 9.20 13.87 0.30
C ARG A 115 9.07 14.75 1.54
N ASP A 116 9.91 14.54 2.54
CA ASP A 116 9.94 15.34 3.79
C ASP A 116 10.30 16.81 3.51
N ARG A 117 11.01 17.08 2.41
CA ARG A 117 11.36 18.42 1.93
C ARG A 117 10.46 18.94 0.81
N SER A 118 9.40 18.20 0.46
CA SER A 118 8.51 18.50 -0.68
C SER A 118 9.26 18.69 -2.01
N LEU A 119 10.36 17.95 -2.21
CA LEU A 119 11.15 17.91 -3.43
C LEU A 119 10.71 16.75 -4.34
N PRO A 120 10.97 16.83 -5.66
CA PRO A 120 10.71 15.71 -6.56
C PRO A 120 11.49 14.46 -6.13
N GLU A 121 10.83 13.31 -6.16
CA GLU A 121 11.47 12.05 -5.80
C GLU A 121 12.59 11.69 -6.80
N PRO A 122 13.79 11.34 -6.33
CA PRO A 122 14.86 10.88 -7.19
C PRO A 122 14.46 9.58 -7.92
N ALA A 123 14.75 9.55 -9.21
CA ALA A 123 14.64 8.37 -10.06
C ALA A 123 16.01 7.70 -10.21
N TRP A 124 16.01 6.38 -10.40
CA TRP A 124 17.22 5.60 -10.65
C TRP A 124 16.99 4.61 -11.80
N GLY A 125 18.08 4.22 -12.46
CA GLY A 125 18.03 3.19 -13.49
C GLY A 125 17.28 3.67 -14.74
N LEU A 126 16.37 2.83 -15.25
CA LEU A 126 15.58 3.16 -16.45
C LEU A 126 14.71 4.41 -16.25
N ALA A 127 14.28 4.69 -15.02
CA ALA A 127 13.44 5.84 -14.70
C ALA A 127 14.17 7.19 -14.82
N GLU A 128 15.51 7.20 -14.91
CA GLU A 128 16.26 8.44 -15.18
C GLU A 128 16.06 8.94 -16.62
N GLY A 129 15.56 8.09 -17.53
CA GLY A 129 15.39 8.44 -18.95
C GLY A 129 16.71 8.78 -19.65
N ARG A 130 17.84 8.39 -19.07
CA ARG A 130 19.18 8.63 -19.60
C ARG A 130 19.59 7.48 -20.50
N GLU A 131 19.94 7.80 -21.73
CA GLU A 131 20.49 6.85 -22.68
C GLU A 131 21.90 6.42 -22.24
N GLY A 132 22.14 5.12 -22.12
CA GLY A 132 23.42 4.60 -21.66
C GLY A 132 23.35 3.16 -21.15
N VAL A 133 24.49 2.66 -20.67
CA VAL A 133 24.58 1.34 -20.04
C VAL A 133 24.29 1.49 -18.55
N LEU A 134 23.32 0.72 -18.05
CA LEU A 134 23.08 0.62 -16.61
C LEU A 134 24.25 -0.09 -15.95
N VAL A 135 25.03 0.64 -15.16
CA VAL A 135 26.06 0.05 -14.30
C VAL A 135 25.47 -0.10 -12.92
N GLY A 136 25.41 -1.34 -12.43
CA GLY A 136 24.97 -1.63 -11.07
C GLY A 136 25.78 -0.80 -10.07
N VAL A 137 25.09 0.07 -9.32
CA VAL A 137 25.72 0.85 -8.27
C VAL A 137 26.20 -0.14 -7.21
N LYS A 138 27.52 -0.31 -7.08
CA LYS A 138 28.11 -0.93 -5.88
C LYS A 138 27.83 0.02 -4.72
N GLY A 139 26.67 -0.13 -4.10
CA GLY A 139 26.34 0.55 -2.85
C GLY A 139 27.38 0.22 -1.78
N PRO A 140 27.46 1.03 -0.71
CA PRO A 140 28.37 0.72 0.39
C PRO A 140 28.11 -0.71 0.88
N VAL A 141 29.16 -1.52 0.95
CA VAL A 141 29.10 -2.92 1.42
C VAL A 141 28.46 -2.91 2.81
N GLY A 142 27.25 -3.48 2.94
CA GLY A 142 26.45 -3.39 4.17
C GLY A 142 25.18 -2.55 4.06
N ALA A 143 24.87 -1.95 2.90
CA ALA A 143 23.62 -1.26 2.67
C ALA A 143 22.45 -2.24 2.73
N GLY A 144 21.56 -2.04 3.71
CA GLY A 144 20.33 -2.81 3.84
C GLY A 144 19.43 -2.72 2.61
N VAL A 145 18.48 -3.63 2.57
CA VAL A 145 17.48 -3.75 1.51
C VAL A 145 16.11 -3.51 2.14
N VAL A 146 15.26 -2.73 1.49
CA VAL A 146 13.86 -2.54 1.88
C VAL A 146 13.01 -3.52 1.08
N VAL A 147 12.24 -4.33 1.79
CA VAL A 147 11.32 -5.31 1.21
C VAL A 147 9.90 -4.85 1.50
N GLU A 148 9.18 -4.45 0.46
CA GLU A 148 7.74 -4.24 0.52
C GLU A 148 7.05 -5.56 0.19
N MET A 149 6.34 -6.11 1.16
CA MET A 149 5.59 -7.35 1.06
C MET A 149 4.12 -7.03 0.86
N GLU A 150 3.54 -7.50 -0.24
CA GLU A 150 2.10 -7.60 -0.44
C GLU A 150 1.70 -9.08 -0.33
N LEU A 151 1.00 -9.46 0.74
CA LEU A 151 0.52 -10.82 0.95
C LEU A 151 -1.00 -10.87 0.81
N ARG A 152 -1.51 -11.69 -0.11
CA ARG A 152 -2.94 -11.87 -0.32
C ARG A 152 -3.48 -12.97 0.57
N ARG A 153 -4.43 -12.60 1.43
CA ARG A 153 -5.12 -13.57 2.30
C ARG A 153 -6.15 -14.36 1.50
N ARG A 154 -6.58 -15.49 2.05
CA ARG A 154 -7.69 -16.30 1.51
C ARG A 154 -9.01 -15.52 1.39
N SER A 155 -9.16 -14.42 2.14
CA SER A 155 -10.30 -13.51 2.06
C SER A 155 -10.25 -12.53 0.87
N GLY A 156 -9.19 -12.55 0.07
CA GLY A 156 -8.97 -11.61 -1.04
C GLY A 156 -8.37 -10.27 -0.61
N ARG A 157 -8.34 -9.94 0.68
CA ARG A 157 -7.66 -8.73 1.19
C ARG A 157 -6.15 -8.91 1.15
N ALA A 158 -5.47 -7.93 0.56
CA ALA A 158 -4.01 -7.82 0.58
C ALA A 158 -3.53 -7.16 1.88
N VAL A 159 -2.45 -7.68 2.45
CA VAL A 159 -1.70 -7.08 3.56
C VAL A 159 -0.42 -6.52 2.97
N VAL A 160 -0.25 -5.21 3.04
CA VAL A 160 0.98 -4.54 2.59
C VAL A 160 1.77 -4.12 3.81
N GLU A 161 3.00 -4.62 3.92
CA GLU A 161 3.92 -4.29 5.01
C GLU A 161 5.33 -4.03 4.46
N ARG A 162 6.08 -3.14 5.11
CA ARG A 162 7.43 -2.75 4.67
C ARG A 162 8.45 -3.14 5.72
N PHE A 163 9.47 -3.86 5.29
CA PHE A 163 10.54 -4.37 6.13
C PHE A 163 11.90 -3.86 5.66
N VAL A 164 12.84 -3.79 6.58
CA VAL A 164 14.25 -3.55 6.31
C VAL A 164 15.01 -4.83 6.62
N LEU A 165 15.73 -5.32 5.63
CA LEU A 165 16.69 -6.41 5.76
C LEU A 165 18.09 -5.79 5.80
N ALA A 166 18.68 -5.70 6.99
CA ALA A 166 20.05 -5.24 7.15
C ALA A 166 21.00 -6.45 7.13
N PRO A 167 22.04 -6.47 6.27
CA PRO A 167 23.03 -7.54 6.29
C PRO A 167 23.78 -7.52 7.62
N GLN A 168 23.73 -8.62 8.37
CA GLN A 168 24.50 -8.79 9.61
C GLN A 168 25.60 -9.81 9.37
N GLY A 169 26.76 -9.34 8.90
CA GLY A 169 27.94 -10.19 8.67
C GLY A 169 27.63 -11.44 7.83
N SER A 170 28.13 -12.60 8.29
CA SER A 170 27.97 -13.91 7.62
C SER A 170 26.63 -14.61 7.89
N ALA A 171 25.71 -13.99 8.66
CA ALA A 171 24.45 -14.61 9.06
C ALA A 171 23.25 -14.02 8.31
N ALA A 172 22.11 -14.72 8.36
CA ALA A 172 20.83 -14.25 7.84
C ALA A 172 20.55 -12.83 8.38
N GLY A 173 20.31 -11.88 7.47
CA GLY A 173 20.18 -10.46 7.80
C GLY A 173 19.12 -10.20 8.87
N ALA A 174 19.35 -9.17 9.71
CA ALA A 174 18.38 -8.75 10.70
C ALA A 174 17.18 -8.11 9.99
N LEU A 175 16.00 -8.67 10.24
CA LEU A 175 14.73 -8.19 9.71
C LEU A 175 14.06 -7.28 10.74
N SER A 176 13.77 -6.04 10.36
CA SER A 176 13.01 -5.09 11.18
C SER A 176 11.88 -4.46 10.37
N LEU A 177 10.86 -3.91 11.03
CA LEU A 177 9.85 -3.12 10.36
C LEU A 177 10.48 -1.80 9.86
N LEU A 178 10.01 -1.26 8.73
CA LEU A 178 10.51 0.02 8.21
C LEU A 178 10.34 1.16 9.22
N SER A 179 9.22 1.18 9.95
CA SER A 179 8.91 2.20 10.96
C SER A 179 9.90 2.21 12.13
N ASP A 180 10.52 1.07 12.44
CA ASP A 180 11.48 0.93 13.55
C ASP A 180 12.90 1.38 13.16
N HIS A 181 13.17 1.56 11.86
CA HIS A 181 14.51 1.90 11.40
C HIS A 181 14.82 3.37 11.70
N PRO A 182 16.02 3.73 12.22
CA PRO A 182 16.34 5.10 12.66
C PRO A 182 16.28 6.15 11.55
N LEU A 183 16.46 5.75 10.29
CA LEU A 183 16.27 6.65 9.14
C LEU A 183 14.79 6.93 8.83
N PHE A 184 13.89 6.16 9.41
CA PHE A 184 12.45 6.19 9.16
C PHE A 184 11.60 6.44 10.42
N SER A 185 12.20 6.51 11.61
CA SER A 185 11.49 6.96 12.80
C SER A 185 11.04 8.42 12.61
N ALA A 186 9.79 8.72 12.95
CA ALA A 186 9.35 10.11 13.03
C ALA A 186 10.20 10.85 14.07
N PRO A 187 10.63 12.10 13.82
CA PRO A 187 11.21 12.91 14.89
C PRO A 187 10.15 13.05 16.01
N PRO A 188 10.55 12.99 17.29
CA PRO A 188 9.62 13.27 18.39
C PRO A 188 9.07 14.68 18.19
N GLY A 189 7.76 14.78 17.99
CA GLY A 189 7.08 16.06 17.89
C GLY A 189 7.14 16.80 19.23
N PRO A 190 7.06 18.13 19.24
CA PRO A 190 7.15 18.91 20.48
C PRO A 190 5.93 18.81 21.41
N ASP A 191 5.01 17.86 21.24
CA ASP A 191 3.83 17.66 22.09
C ASP A 191 3.47 16.16 22.24
N ASP A 192 4.42 15.34 22.70
CA ASP A 192 4.09 14.04 23.31
C ASP A 192 3.62 14.27 24.76
N ASP A 193 2.53 15.02 24.93
CA ASP A 193 1.80 15.05 26.19
C ASP A 193 0.66 14.03 26.14
N GLN A 194 0.60 13.19 27.16
CA GLN A 194 -0.32 12.07 27.31
C GLN A 194 -1.78 12.50 27.10
N GLY A 195 -2.40 12.02 26.03
CA GLY A 195 -3.84 12.07 25.81
C GLY A 195 -4.26 10.91 24.92
N ASP A 196 -5.23 10.11 25.41
CA ASP A 196 -5.80 8.89 24.81
C ASP A 196 -6.40 9.11 23.40
N ASP A 197 -5.56 9.33 22.37
CA ASP A 197 -5.98 9.43 20.96
C ASP A 197 -5.18 8.47 20.05
N GLU A 198 -4.64 7.37 20.59
CA GLU A 198 -3.90 6.36 19.80
C GLU A 198 -4.79 5.55 18.83
N ASP A 199 -6.11 5.54 19.02
CA ASP A 199 -7.05 4.77 18.17
C ASP A 199 -7.60 5.56 16.95
N LEU A 200 -7.32 6.86 16.84
CA LEU A 200 -7.99 7.73 15.85
C LEU A 200 -7.10 8.18 14.68
N ALA A 201 -5.81 7.80 14.69
CA ALA A 201 -4.83 8.25 13.70
C ALA A 201 -4.81 7.46 12.38
N GLU A 202 -5.67 6.45 12.17
CA GLU A 202 -5.67 5.61 10.95
C GLU A 202 -6.64 6.08 9.83
N THR A 203 -7.25 7.27 9.91
CA THR A 203 -8.08 7.81 8.81
C THR A 203 -7.53 9.13 8.25
N THR A 204 -7.37 9.19 6.92
CA THR A 204 -6.75 10.33 6.20
C THR A 204 -7.57 11.62 6.24
N PHE A 205 -8.81 11.60 6.75
CA PHE A 205 -9.63 12.77 6.98
C PHE A 205 -10.46 12.57 8.25
N ASN A 206 -9.97 13.10 9.37
CA ASN A 206 -10.78 13.16 10.58
C ASN A 206 -11.75 14.34 10.48
N LEU A 207 -13.02 14.05 10.23
CA LEU A 207 -14.13 15.04 10.23
C LEU A 207 -14.67 15.31 11.65
N GLY A 208 -14.11 14.65 12.67
CA GLY A 208 -14.43 14.88 14.07
C GLY A 208 -13.81 16.18 14.57
N LEU A 209 -14.64 17.08 15.11
CA LEU A 209 -14.15 18.24 15.84
C LEU A 209 -13.61 17.79 17.20
N THR A 210 -12.40 18.21 17.55
CA THR A 210 -11.86 18.10 18.91
C THR A 210 -12.77 18.82 19.90
N GLU A 211 -12.72 18.46 21.19
CA GLU A 211 -13.57 19.11 22.21
C GLU A 211 -13.37 20.64 22.28
N LYS A 212 -12.14 21.11 22.03
CA LYS A 212 -11.83 22.54 21.92
C LYS A 212 -12.53 23.18 20.71
N GLN A 213 -12.45 22.55 19.53
CA GLN A 213 -13.12 23.04 18.32
C GLN A 213 -14.65 22.98 18.41
N ARG A 214 -15.20 21.98 19.12
CA ARG A 214 -16.64 21.89 19.40
C ARG A 214 -17.08 23.05 20.30
N LYS A 215 -16.32 23.34 21.35
CA LYS A 215 -16.59 24.46 22.25
C LYS A 215 -16.48 25.81 21.55
N ASP A 216 -15.52 25.97 20.66
CA ASP A 216 -15.35 27.18 19.87
C ASP A 216 -16.49 27.34 18.85
N ARG A 217 -16.89 26.27 18.16
CA ARG A 217 -18.08 26.26 17.28
C ARG A 217 -19.34 26.65 18.04
N ASP A 218 -19.56 26.09 19.22
CA ASP A 218 -20.75 26.36 20.03
C ASP A 218 -20.73 27.78 20.65
N GLY A 219 -19.55 28.40 20.74
CA GLY A 219 -19.36 29.79 21.18
C GLY A 219 -19.44 30.84 20.06
N ILE A 220 -19.50 30.42 18.79
CA ILE A 220 -19.67 31.34 17.67
C ILE A 220 -21.13 31.81 17.64
N VAL A 221 -21.34 33.10 17.95
CA VAL A 221 -22.64 33.74 17.87
C VAL A 221 -22.99 33.96 16.40
N LEU A 222 -23.93 33.15 15.90
CA LEU A 222 -24.49 33.30 14.57
C LEU A 222 -25.43 34.52 14.54
N PRO A 223 -25.29 35.43 13.57
CA PRO A 223 -26.27 36.49 13.35
C PRO A 223 -27.67 35.90 13.16
N TYR A 224 -28.67 36.45 13.87
CA TYR A 224 -30.10 36.07 13.82
C TYR A 224 -30.50 34.72 14.46
N PHE A 225 -29.58 33.99 15.10
CA PHE A 225 -29.91 32.73 15.77
C PHE A 225 -30.81 32.93 17.01
N ASP A 226 -30.67 34.05 17.72
CA ASP A 226 -31.50 34.40 18.87
C ASP A 226 -32.94 34.73 18.47
N ALA A 227 -33.16 35.33 17.29
CA ALA A 227 -34.49 35.62 16.77
C ALA A 227 -35.31 34.34 16.45
N GLN A 228 -34.62 33.22 16.26
CA GLN A 228 -35.22 31.93 15.92
C GLN A 228 -35.62 31.11 17.17
N LYS A 229 -35.07 31.44 18.35
CA LYS A 229 -35.43 30.78 19.62
C LYS A 229 -36.68 31.36 20.26
N ASP A 230 -36.90 32.67 20.12
CA ASP A 230 -38.05 33.36 20.73
C ASP A 230 -39.38 33.14 19.97
N ILE A 231 -39.31 32.73 18.70
CA ILE A 231 -40.48 32.35 17.88
C ILE A 231 -40.65 30.82 17.93
N GLY A 232 -40.99 30.32 19.13
CA GLY A 232 -41.67 29.04 19.31
C GLY A 232 -41.07 27.81 18.63
N GLY A 233 -40.06 27.22 19.27
CA GLY A 233 -39.64 25.83 19.04
C GLY A 233 -38.45 25.73 18.11
N GLY A 234 -37.30 25.38 18.68
CA GLY A 234 -36.01 25.23 17.99
C GLY A 234 -35.92 24.09 16.97
N GLU A 235 -36.92 23.96 16.10
CA GLU A 235 -36.91 23.10 14.93
C GLU A 235 -36.56 23.98 13.71
N GLY A 236 -35.28 24.32 13.62
CA GLY A 236 -34.76 25.12 12.52
C GLY A 236 -34.99 24.44 11.17
N GLY A 237 -35.59 25.17 10.23
CA GLY A 237 -35.58 24.81 8.82
C GLY A 237 -36.75 23.96 8.31
N ARG A 238 -37.98 24.12 8.84
CA ARG A 238 -39.16 23.64 8.09
C ARG A 238 -39.34 24.50 6.84
N ILE A 239 -38.84 24.00 5.70
CA ILE A 239 -39.16 24.55 4.38
C ILE A 239 -40.62 24.18 4.11
N LEU A 240 -41.51 25.16 4.23
CA LEU A 240 -42.90 25.00 3.82
C LEU A 240 -42.95 25.17 2.30
N TYR A 241 -43.18 24.07 1.60
CA TYR A 241 -43.50 24.11 0.18
C TYR A 241 -44.98 24.43 0.03
N GLU A 242 -45.30 25.57 -0.57
CA GLU A 242 -46.65 25.86 -1.04
C GLU A 242 -46.73 25.50 -2.52
N MET A 243 -47.52 24.47 -2.84
CA MET A 243 -47.74 24.06 -4.23
C MET A 243 -48.31 25.22 -5.04
N GLY A 244 -47.58 25.61 -6.09
CA GLY A 244 -48.05 26.58 -7.06
C GLY A 244 -49.14 25.99 -7.94
N ARG A 245 -50.07 26.83 -8.43
CA ARG A 245 -51.14 26.39 -9.33
C ARG A 245 -50.62 25.88 -10.69
N GLU A 246 -49.37 26.16 -11.02
CA GLU A 246 -48.68 25.74 -12.25
C GLU A 246 -47.85 24.45 -12.04
N ASP A 247 -47.87 23.89 -10.83
CA ASP A 247 -47.15 22.66 -10.50
C ASP A 247 -48.00 21.45 -10.95
N ASP A 248 -47.53 20.71 -11.95
CA ASP A 248 -48.20 19.59 -12.60
C ASP A 248 -47.94 18.26 -11.88
N PHE A 249 -48.11 18.29 -10.55
CA PHE A 249 -47.93 17.11 -9.70
C PHE A 249 -48.91 16.01 -10.15
N ASP A 250 -48.37 14.94 -10.73
CA ASP A 250 -49.12 13.78 -11.21
C ASP A 250 -49.24 12.77 -10.07
N ASP A 251 -50.45 12.62 -9.53
CA ASP A 251 -50.74 11.75 -8.39
C ASP A 251 -50.54 10.23 -8.69
N GLU A 252 -50.22 9.84 -9.95
CA GLU A 252 -49.98 8.44 -10.36
C GLU A 252 -48.52 7.96 -10.25
N GLU A 253 -47.52 8.81 -9.95
CA GLU A 253 -46.10 8.36 -9.95
C GLU A 253 -45.63 7.73 -8.61
N ASP A 254 -46.37 7.91 -7.50
CA ASP A 254 -45.96 7.45 -6.16
C ASP A 254 -46.46 6.05 -5.76
N GLU A 255 -47.06 5.28 -6.67
CA GLU A 255 -47.36 3.85 -6.45
C GLU A 255 -46.30 2.93 -7.09
N ILE A 256 -45.06 2.98 -6.59
CA ILE A 256 -44.04 1.91 -6.79
C ILE A 256 -43.18 1.65 -5.56
#